data_AF-E3EC77-F1
#
_entry.id   AF-E3EC77-F1
#
_cell.length_a   1.000
_cell.length_b   1.000
_cell.length_c   1.000
_cell.angle_alpha   90.00
_cell.angle_beta   90.00
_cell.angle_gamma   90.00
#
_symmetry.space_group_name_H-M   'P 1'
#
loop_
_entity.id
_entity.type
_entity.pdbx_description
1 polymer ?
#
loop_
_entity_poly.entity_id
_entity_poly.type
_entity_poly.pdbx_seq_one_letter_code
_entity_poly.pdbx_strand_id
1 'polypeptide(L)'
;MAKRTSRSLKANEENILNKLKEVIEYNGDVVNNPESYGNTWIMALAVRPFTHNQKQLLPACLEEHEVLHPEQAFFVRMIIRTTHRNGTNRYVDGTNLCVTIDQDTGIVDIAKEDEALSDSPVFHGGEIADALRWVNELADPYYIALEDPFLTPEQRLLFMQSAKEDDPFTL
;
A
#
# COMPACT_ATOMS: atom_id res chain seq x y z
N MET A 1 9.78 16.76 24.78
CA MET A 1 8.54 16.07 24.35
C MET A 1 8.63 15.55 22.91
N ALA A 2 9.07 16.34 21.93
CA ALA A 2 9.16 15.94 20.50
C ALA A 2 9.89 14.60 20.19
N LYS A 3 10.93 14.25 20.95
CA LYS A 3 11.70 13.01 20.74
C LYS A 3 10.94 11.74 21.17
N ARG A 4 9.97 11.85 22.09
CA ARG A 4 9.17 10.73 22.62
C ARG A 4 7.98 10.46 21.70
N THR A 5 7.34 11.52 21.18
CA THR A 5 6.27 11.42 20.18
C THR A 5 6.79 10.89 18.83
N SER A 6 7.98 11.30 18.39
CA SER A 6 8.58 10.78 17.15
C SER A 6 8.93 9.29 17.21
N ARG A 7 9.39 8.76 18.36
CA ARG A 7 9.63 7.31 18.53
C ARG A 7 8.33 6.50 18.56
N SER A 8 7.29 7.04 19.19
CA SER A 8 5.97 6.41 19.22
C SER A 8 5.35 6.31 17.83
N LEU A 9 5.49 7.37 17.02
CA LEU A 9 4.97 7.36 15.65
C LEU A 9 5.68 6.31 14.79
N LYS A 10 7.01 6.21 14.88
CA LYS A 10 7.78 5.18 14.14
C LYS A 10 7.39 3.76 14.50
N ALA A 11 7.16 3.47 15.78
CA ALA A 11 6.70 2.16 16.21
C ALA A 11 5.30 1.83 15.62
N ASN A 12 4.41 2.82 15.59
CA ASN A 12 3.09 2.67 14.99
C ASN A 12 3.20 2.47 13.47
N GLU A 13 4.04 3.25 12.77
CA GLU A 13 4.32 3.11 11.34
C GLU A 13 4.81 1.70 10.98
N GLU A 14 5.72 1.13 11.78
CA GLU A 14 6.22 -0.24 11.61
C GLU A 14 5.12 -1.29 11.84
N ASN A 15 4.33 -1.14 12.92
CA ASN A 15 3.23 -2.07 13.21
C ASN A 15 2.14 -2.03 12.12
N ILE A 16 1.80 -0.84 11.63
CA ILE A 16 0.86 -0.64 10.52
C ILE A 16 1.41 -1.30 9.25
N LEU A 17 2.68 -1.05 8.91
CA LEU A 17 3.30 -1.65 7.73
C LEU A 17 3.25 -3.18 7.80
N ASN A 18 3.59 -3.76 8.96
CA ASN A 18 3.57 -5.23 9.13
C ASN A 18 2.17 -5.81 8.95
N LYS A 19 1.15 -5.19 9.56
CA LYS A 19 -0.25 -5.63 9.40
C LYS A 19 -0.70 -5.52 7.94
N LEU A 20 -0.40 -4.42 7.27
CA LEU A 20 -0.75 -4.25 5.86
C LEU A 20 -0.03 -5.25 4.97
N LYS A 21 1.23 -5.58 5.27
CA LYS A 21 1.95 -6.60 4.52
C LYS A 21 1.32 -7.98 4.67
N GLU A 22 0.92 -8.34 5.88
CA GLU A 22 0.22 -9.59 6.16
C GLU A 22 -1.09 -9.72 5.37
N VAL A 23 -1.85 -8.64 5.25
CA VAL A 23 -3.19 -8.65 4.62
C VAL A 23 -3.12 -8.46 3.10
N ILE A 24 -2.21 -7.62 2.60
CA ILE A 24 -2.19 -7.16 1.20
C ILE A 24 -1.15 -7.92 0.37
N GLU A 25 0.02 -8.22 0.93
CA GLU A 25 1.08 -8.81 0.12
C GLU A 25 0.79 -10.30 -0.12
N TYR A 26 0.97 -10.71 -1.37
CA TYR A 26 0.83 -12.07 -1.80
C TYR A 26 2.01 -12.45 -2.69
N ASN A 27 2.66 -13.56 -2.35
CA ASN A 27 3.78 -14.11 -3.11
C ASN A 27 3.31 -15.37 -3.84
N GLY A 28 2.91 -15.20 -5.10
CA GLY A 28 2.55 -16.29 -5.98
C GLY A 28 3.78 -16.91 -6.64
N ASP A 29 3.70 -18.18 -7.04
CA ASP A 29 4.78 -18.81 -7.80
C ASP A 29 4.75 -18.39 -9.28
N VAL A 30 5.17 -17.15 -9.55
CA VAL A 30 5.17 -16.56 -10.90
C VAL A 30 6.11 -17.25 -11.89
N VAL A 31 7.04 -18.08 -11.40
CA VAL A 31 8.05 -18.75 -12.24
C VAL A 31 7.63 -20.15 -12.61
N ASN A 32 7.16 -20.95 -11.64
CA ASN A 32 6.91 -22.37 -11.87
C ASN A 32 5.42 -22.70 -12.04
N ASN A 33 4.51 -21.81 -11.62
CA ASN A 33 3.08 -22.03 -11.73
C ASN A 33 2.44 -21.09 -12.78
N PRO A 34 2.09 -21.61 -13.98
CA PRO A 34 1.47 -20.80 -15.03
C PRO A 34 0.07 -20.28 -14.67
N GLU A 35 -0.60 -20.90 -13.69
CA GLU A 35 -1.91 -20.51 -13.15
C GLU A 35 -1.77 -19.59 -11.92
N SER A 36 -0.55 -19.12 -11.61
CA SER A 36 -0.33 -18.19 -10.51
C SER A 36 -1.04 -16.86 -10.77
N TYR A 37 -1.74 -16.36 -9.76
CA TYR A 37 -2.33 -15.02 -9.77
C TYR A 37 -1.28 -13.90 -9.79
N GLY A 38 -0.01 -14.24 -9.59
CA GLY A 38 1.07 -13.27 -9.54
C GLY A 38 1.49 -12.91 -8.13
N ASN A 39 2.41 -11.96 -8.04
CA ASN A 39 2.73 -11.28 -6.80
C ASN A 39 1.90 -10.02 -6.68
N THR A 40 1.51 -9.68 -5.45
CA THR A 40 0.94 -8.39 -5.06
C THR A 40 1.79 -7.85 -3.93
N TRP A 41 2.27 -6.61 -4.02
CA TRP A 41 3.03 -6.00 -2.93
C TRP A 41 2.81 -4.50 -2.78
N ILE A 42 3.14 -3.99 -1.60
CA ILE A 42 3.06 -2.57 -1.28
C ILE A 42 4.32 -1.90 -1.86
N MET A 43 4.13 -0.93 -2.77
CA MET A 43 5.22 -0.12 -3.32
C MET A 43 5.49 1.12 -2.49
N ALA A 44 4.46 1.80 -2.02
CA ALA A 44 4.63 3.02 -1.25
C ALA A 44 3.53 3.14 -0.20
N LEU A 45 3.88 3.70 0.95
CA LEU A 45 2.96 3.86 2.07
C LEU A 45 3.23 5.17 2.78
N ALA A 46 2.17 5.96 2.95
CA ALA A 46 2.14 7.10 3.85
C ALA A 46 1.11 6.86 4.94
N VAL A 47 1.46 7.28 6.16
CA VAL A 47 0.60 7.20 7.34
C VAL A 47 0.48 8.58 7.95
N ARG A 48 -0.73 8.91 8.42
CA ARG A 48 -0.99 10.13 9.16
C ARG A 48 -1.97 9.84 10.30
N PRO A 49 -1.70 10.30 11.54
CA PRO A 49 -2.67 10.22 12.62
C PRO A 49 -4.00 10.87 12.25
N PHE A 50 -5.12 10.26 12.63
CA PHE A 50 -6.44 10.78 12.38
C PHE A 50 -6.66 12.11 13.11
N THR A 51 -7.17 13.11 12.40
CA THR A 51 -7.67 14.35 13.00
C THR A 51 -9.09 14.62 12.51
N HIS A 52 -9.96 15.13 13.40
CA HIS A 52 -11.43 15.27 13.18
C HIS A 52 -11.84 16.05 11.90
N ASN A 53 -10.92 16.78 11.26
CA ASN A 53 -11.20 17.60 10.08
C ASN A 53 -10.79 16.95 8.73
N GLN A 54 -10.44 15.66 8.70
CA GLN A 54 -9.89 14.99 7.51
C GLN A 54 -10.88 14.09 6.76
N LYS A 55 -12.17 14.45 6.78
CA LYS A 55 -13.26 13.64 6.22
C LYS A 55 -13.08 13.24 4.75
N GLN A 56 -12.43 14.07 3.93
CA GLN A 56 -12.20 13.80 2.50
C GLN A 56 -11.20 12.67 2.22
N LEU A 57 -10.49 12.20 3.24
CA LEU A 57 -9.46 11.17 3.14
C LEU A 57 -9.92 9.82 3.70
N LEU A 58 -11.16 9.74 4.21
CA LEU A 58 -11.74 8.49 4.69
C LEU A 58 -11.98 7.53 3.52
N PRO A 59 -11.71 6.22 3.73
CA PRO A 59 -12.26 5.17 2.87
C PRO A 59 -13.77 5.37 2.69
N ALA A 60 -14.28 5.06 1.50
CA ALA A 60 -15.69 5.27 1.17
C ALA A 60 -16.64 4.45 2.06
N CYS A 61 -16.16 3.32 2.58
CA CYS A 61 -16.90 2.46 3.50
C CYS A 61 -17.12 3.07 4.91
N LEU A 62 -16.35 4.09 5.32
CA LEU A 62 -16.52 4.71 6.64
C LEU A 62 -17.51 5.87 6.60
N GLU A 63 -18.51 5.83 7.47
CA GLU A 63 -19.55 6.86 7.53
C GLU A 63 -19.12 8.10 8.34
N GLU A 64 -19.73 9.25 8.07
CA GLU A 64 -19.40 10.53 8.71
C GLU A 64 -19.57 10.56 10.25
N HIS A 65 -20.27 9.58 10.81
CA HIS A 65 -20.60 9.48 12.23
C HIS A 65 -19.84 8.36 12.95
N GLU A 66 -18.93 7.67 12.27
CA GLU A 66 -18.16 6.60 12.89
C GLU A 66 -17.15 7.21 13.88
N VAL A 67 -17.35 6.89 15.16
CA VAL A 67 -16.53 7.46 16.25
C VAL A 67 -15.19 6.75 16.29
N LEU A 68 -14.24 7.24 15.50
CA LEU A 68 -12.85 6.84 15.60
C LEU A 68 -12.17 7.65 16.70
N HIS A 69 -11.53 6.96 17.65
CA HIS A 69 -10.69 7.60 18.65
C HIS A 69 -9.45 8.19 17.95
N PRO A 70 -9.27 9.53 17.91
CA PRO A 70 -8.19 10.14 17.13
C PRO A 70 -6.78 9.73 17.56
N GLU A 71 -6.63 9.31 18.80
CA GLU A 71 -5.36 8.84 19.36
C GLU A 71 -5.01 7.40 18.98
N GLN A 72 -5.95 6.69 18.35
CA GLN A 72 -5.85 5.28 17.98
C GLN A 72 -5.98 5.07 16.47
N ALA A 73 -6.60 6.01 15.76
CA ALA A 73 -6.86 5.90 14.33
C ALA A 73 -5.78 6.58 13.48
N PHE A 74 -5.45 5.95 12.36
CA PHE A 74 -4.46 6.39 11.38
C PHE A 74 -5.04 6.29 9.97
N PHE A 75 -4.88 7.36 9.20
CA PHE A 75 -5.10 7.33 7.77
C PHE A 75 -3.87 6.75 7.09
N VAL A 76 -4.15 5.83 6.18
CA VAL A 76 -3.14 5.17 5.37
C VAL A 76 -3.45 5.45 3.91
N ARG A 77 -2.44 5.83 3.14
CA ARG A 77 -2.50 5.86 1.68
C ARG A 77 -1.41 4.97 1.15
N MET A 78 -1.80 3.99 0.35
CA MET A 78 -0.89 2.98 -0.16
C MET A 78 -0.98 2.83 -1.67
N ILE A 79 0.15 2.46 -2.27
CA ILE A 79 0.26 2.02 -3.65
C ILE A 79 0.58 0.55 -3.67
N ILE A 80 -0.14 -0.19 -4.49
CA ILE A 80 0.01 -1.61 -4.73
C ILE A 80 0.59 -1.83 -6.12
N ARG A 81 1.46 -2.81 -6.23
CA ARG A 81 1.97 -3.31 -7.51
C ARG A 81 1.69 -4.79 -7.66
N THR A 82 1.63 -5.20 -8.92
CA THR A 82 1.52 -6.60 -9.31
C THR A 82 2.64 -7.02 -10.25
N THR A 83 3.09 -8.27 -10.11
CA THR A 83 3.99 -8.95 -11.04
C THR A 83 3.27 -10.19 -11.47
N HIS A 84 3.16 -10.37 -12.78
CA HIS A 84 2.68 -11.62 -13.35
C HIS A 84 3.81 -12.24 -14.18
N ARG A 85 3.56 -13.42 -14.74
CA ARG A 85 4.55 -14.14 -15.57
C ARG A 85 5.07 -13.33 -16.78
N ASN A 86 4.34 -12.29 -17.20
CA ASN A 86 4.72 -11.45 -18.34
C ASN A 86 5.58 -10.25 -17.91
N GLY A 87 5.74 -10.02 -16.60
CA GLY A 87 6.47 -8.88 -16.08
C GLY A 87 5.77 -8.20 -14.92
N THR A 88 6.50 -7.28 -14.30
CA THR A 88 5.94 -6.34 -13.33
C THR A 88 5.08 -5.31 -14.05
N ASN A 89 3.84 -5.11 -13.58
CA ASN A 89 2.93 -4.13 -14.15
C ASN A 89 3.56 -2.72 -14.06
N ARG A 90 3.55 -2.01 -15.20
CA ARG A 90 4.07 -0.65 -15.32
C ARG A 90 3.16 0.37 -14.64
N TYR A 91 1.87 0.08 -14.61
CA TYR A 91 0.85 0.88 -13.95
C TYR A 91 0.61 0.37 -12.54
N VAL A 92 0.21 1.28 -11.67
CA VAL A 92 0.00 1.00 -10.26
C VAL A 92 -1.38 1.50 -9.83
N ASP A 93 -1.94 0.78 -8.87
CA ASP A 93 -3.18 1.14 -8.21
C ASP A 93 -2.91 1.59 -6.78
N GLY A 94 -3.81 2.41 -6.24
CA GLY A 94 -3.68 2.92 -4.88
C GLY A 94 -5.01 3.06 -4.19
N THR A 95 -5.00 2.93 -2.87
CA THR A 95 -6.20 3.09 -2.04
C THR A 95 -5.90 3.79 -0.73
N ASN A 96 -6.95 4.25 -0.07
CA ASN A 96 -6.89 4.78 1.28
C ASN A 96 -7.50 3.77 2.25
N LEU A 97 -6.86 3.57 3.39
CA LEU A 97 -7.38 2.75 4.49
C LEU A 97 -7.43 3.57 5.77
N CYS A 98 -8.29 3.16 6.69
CA CYS A 98 -8.21 3.59 8.08
C CYS A 98 -7.74 2.40 8.91
N VAL A 99 -6.70 2.63 9.70
CA VAL A 99 -6.13 1.62 10.59
C VAL A 99 -6.27 2.08 12.03
N THR A 100 -6.66 1.19 12.92
CA THR A 100 -6.76 1.46 14.34
C THR A 100 -5.73 0.66 15.11
N ILE A 101 -5.10 1.27 16.11
CA ILE A 101 -4.20 0.62 17.05
C ILE A 101 -4.81 0.68 18.44
N ASP A 102 -5.13 -0.48 19.00
CA ASP A 102 -5.57 -0.60 20.38
C ASP A 102 -4.40 -0.28 21.33
N GLN A 103 -4.58 0.68 22.24
CA GLN A 103 -3.49 1.16 23.10
C GLN A 103 -3.10 0.18 24.21
N ASP A 104 -4.01 -0.70 24.62
CA ASP A 104 -3.78 -1.62 25.73
C ASP A 104 -3.11 -2.91 25.26
N THR A 105 -3.49 -3.37 24.06
CA THR A 105 -3.05 -4.63 23.47
C THR A 105 -2.02 -4.46 22.36
N GLY A 106 -1.94 -3.27 21.75
CA GLY A 106 -1.09 -3.00 20.58
C GLY A 106 -1.58 -3.65 19.29
N ILE A 107 -2.79 -4.22 19.28
CA ILE A 107 -3.39 -4.86 18.11
C ILE A 107 -3.67 -3.79 17.04
N VAL A 108 -3.32 -4.12 15.80
CA VAL A 108 -3.52 -3.26 14.63
C VAL A 108 -4.59 -3.88 13.74
N ASP A 109 -5.66 -3.14 13.48
CA ASP A 109 -6.79 -3.58 12.67
C ASP A 109 -7.12 -2.59 11.56
N ILE A 110 -7.64 -3.10 10.44
CA ILE A 110 -8.14 -2.29 9.34
C ILE A 110 -9.65 -2.08 9.57
N ALA A 111 -10.07 -0.83 9.66
CA ALA A 111 -11.49 -0.52 9.85
C ALA A 111 -12.29 -0.98 8.61
N LYS A 112 -13.31 -1.81 8.85
CA LYS A 112 -14.14 -2.43 7.79
C LYS A 112 -13.31 -3.10 6.69
N GLU A 113 -12.32 -3.90 7.09
CA GLU A 113 -11.34 -4.54 6.20
C GLU A 113 -11.96 -5.12 4.91
N ASP A 114 -12.96 -6.01 5.03
CA ASP A 114 -13.58 -6.66 3.88
C ASP A 114 -14.17 -5.66 2.87
N GLU A 115 -14.82 -4.59 3.36
CA GLU A 115 -15.41 -3.55 2.51
C GLU A 115 -14.32 -2.65 1.91
N ALA A 116 -13.35 -2.22 2.72
CA ALA A 116 -12.26 -1.34 2.30
C ALA A 116 -11.35 -2.00 1.25
N LEU A 117 -11.17 -3.32 1.31
CA LEU A 117 -10.36 -4.08 0.35
C LEU A 117 -11.14 -4.56 -0.87
N SER A 118 -12.47 -4.61 -0.78
CA SER A 118 -13.33 -4.92 -1.93
C SER A 118 -13.65 -3.67 -2.78
N ASP A 119 -13.41 -2.47 -2.24
CA ASP A 119 -13.64 -1.22 -2.94
C ASP A 119 -12.71 -1.05 -4.14
N SER A 120 -13.19 -0.27 -5.12
CA SER A 120 -12.36 0.12 -6.26
C SER A 120 -11.17 0.97 -5.79
N PRO A 121 -9.98 0.84 -6.44
CA PRO A 121 -8.86 1.70 -6.12
C PRO A 121 -9.25 3.18 -6.17
N VAL A 122 -8.66 4.01 -5.32
CA VAL A 122 -8.84 5.47 -5.40
C VAL A 122 -7.95 6.05 -6.51
N PHE A 123 -6.75 5.49 -6.67
CA PHE A 123 -5.83 5.80 -7.75
C PHE A 123 -5.79 4.61 -8.70
N HIS A 124 -6.16 4.81 -9.96
CA HIS A 124 -6.32 3.74 -10.94
C HIS A 124 -5.28 3.82 -12.05
N GLY A 125 -4.51 2.74 -12.24
CA GLY A 125 -3.74 2.48 -13.44
C GLY A 125 -2.79 3.61 -13.87
N GLY A 126 -2.18 4.32 -12.91
CA GLY A 126 -1.31 5.47 -13.20
C GLY A 126 0.18 5.12 -13.21
N GLU A 127 1.01 6.08 -13.63
CA GLU A 127 2.46 5.95 -13.60
C GLU A 127 3.01 6.04 -12.16
N ILE A 128 4.17 5.43 -11.92
CA ILE A 128 4.84 5.41 -10.61
C ILE A 128 5.08 6.83 -10.07
N ALA A 129 5.48 7.77 -10.92
CA ALA A 129 5.75 9.15 -10.49
C ALA A 129 4.48 9.86 -9.99
N ASP A 130 3.37 9.69 -10.70
CA ASP A 130 2.08 10.25 -10.31
C ASP A 130 1.54 9.59 -9.05
N ALA A 131 1.71 8.28 -8.93
CA ALA A 131 1.31 7.53 -7.74
C ALA A 131 2.08 7.98 -6.49
N LEU A 132 3.41 8.16 -6.60
CA LEU A 132 4.23 8.68 -5.50
C LEU A 132 3.84 10.10 -5.10
N ARG A 133 3.51 10.96 -6.09
CA ARG A 133 2.99 12.30 -5.82
C ARG A 133 1.65 12.23 -5.08
N TRP A 134 0.74 11.36 -5.51
CA TRP A 134 -0.55 11.16 -4.86
C TRP A 134 -0.42 10.63 -3.42
N VAL A 135 0.51 9.70 -3.16
CA VAL A 135 0.83 9.26 -1.79
C VAL A 135 1.32 10.42 -0.93
N ASN A 136 2.24 11.23 -1.48
CA ASN A 136 2.85 12.35 -0.77
C ASN A 136 1.84 13.45 -0.36
N GLU A 137 0.71 13.58 -1.08
CA GLU A 137 -0.39 14.48 -0.69
C GLU A 137 -0.99 14.17 0.69
N LEU A 138 -0.90 12.92 1.17
CA LEU A 138 -1.35 12.56 2.53
C LEU A 138 -0.31 12.99 3.58
N ALA A 139 0.92 12.50 3.40
CA ALA A 139 2.10 12.72 4.23
C ALA A 139 3.34 12.20 3.48
N ASP A 140 4.54 12.54 3.95
CA ASP A 140 5.77 11.94 3.42
C ASP A 140 5.71 10.40 3.55
N PRO A 141 5.91 9.65 2.45
CA PRO A 141 5.92 8.19 2.52
C PRO A 141 7.09 7.72 3.38
N TYR A 142 6.80 6.91 4.39
CA TYR A 142 7.81 6.35 5.28
C TYR A 142 8.32 4.99 4.80
N TYR A 143 7.62 4.37 3.84
CA TYR A 143 8.02 3.13 3.18
C TYR A 143 7.89 3.26 1.66
N ILE A 144 8.95 2.87 0.95
CA ILE A 144 9.02 2.81 -0.51
C ILE A 144 9.82 1.57 -0.92
N ALA A 145 9.24 0.75 -1.80
CA ALA A 145 9.84 -0.42 -2.45
C ALA A 145 9.57 -0.34 -3.96
N LEU A 146 10.56 0.12 -4.72
CA LEU A 146 10.42 0.29 -6.18
C LEU A 146 10.55 -1.03 -6.96
N GLU A 147 11.15 -2.04 -6.34
CA GLU A 147 11.34 -3.37 -6.89
C GLU A 147 10.45 -4.38 -6.16
N ASP A 148 10.01 -5.41 -6.88
CA ASP A 148 9.25 -6.52 -6.30
C ASP A 148 10.09 -7.26 -5.25
N PRO A 149 9.68 -7.26 -3.96
CA PRO A 149 10.45 -7.85 -2.88
C PRO A 149 10.48 -9.38 -2.93
N PHE A 150 9.57 -10.01 -3.66
CA PHE A 150 9.46 -11.47 -3.76
C PHE A 150 10.33 -12.06 -4.87
N LEU A 151 10.81 -11.23 -5.79
CA LEU A 151 11.70 -11.66 -6.87
C LEU A 151 13.16 -11.62 -6.44
N THR A 152 13.94 -12.60 -6.89
CA THR A 152 15.40 -12.51 -6.86
C THR A 152 15.90 -11.49 -7.89
N PRO A 153 17.13 -10.98 -7.76
CA PRO A 153 17.72 -10.07 -8.75
C PRO A 153 17.66 -10.62 -10.20
N GLU A 154 17.89 -11.92 -10.38
CA GLU A 154 17.85 -12.58 -11.69
C GLU A 154 16.43 -12.58 -12.27
N GLN A 155 15.43 -12.88 -11.44
CA GLN A 155 14.03 -12.83 -11.83
C GLN A 155 13.62 -11.40 -12.20
N ARG A 156 14.05 -10.38 -11.43
CA ARG A 156 13.78 -8.97 -11.75
C ARG A 156 14.31 -8.60 -13.13
N LEU A 157 15.54 -9.00 -13.47
CA LEU A 157 16.11 -8.72 -14.79
C LEU A 157 15.28 -9.36 -15.91
N LEU A 158 14.82 -10.60 -15.71
CA LEU A 158 13.98 -11.31 -16.68
C LEU A 158 12.63 -10.61 -16.89
N PHE A 159 11.96 -10.25 -15.79
CA PHE A 159 10.65 -9.57 -15.83
C PHE A 159 10.71 -8.08 -16.22
N MET A 160 11.89 -7.45 -16.17
CA MET A 160 12.12 -6.10 -16.70
C MET A 160 12.34 -6.09 -18.23
N GLN A 161 12.83 -7.19 -18.80
CA GLN A 161 13.09 -7.31 -20.24
C GLN A 161 11.81 -7.60 -21.03
N SER A 162 10.95 -8.49 -20.52
CA SER A 162 9.67 -8.82 -21.15
C SER A 162 8.74 -7.62 -21.29
N ALA A 163 8.79 -6.67 -20.34
CA ALA A 163 8.02 -5.45 -20.44
C ALA A 163 8.38 -4.62 -21.68
N LYS A 164 9.63 -4.62 -22.16
CA LYS A 164 10.08 -3.79 -23.30
C LYS A 164 9.63 -4.32 -24.66
N GLU A 165 9.33 -5.61 -24.80
CA GLU A 165 8.96 -6.21 -26.08
C GLU A 165 7.52 -5.89 -26.51
N ASP A 166 6.65 -5.49 -25.57
CA ASP A 166 5.29 -5.01 -25.85
C ASP A 166 5.20 -3.50 -26.10
N ASP A 167 6.34 -2.82 -26.31
CA ASP A 167 6.35 -1.44 -26.77
C ASP A 167 6.16 -1.40 -28.30
N PRO A 168 5.03 -0.88 -28.84
CA PRO A 168 4.85 -0.78 -30.29
C PRO A 168 5.85 0.18 -30.96
N PHE A 169 6.73 0.83 -30.19
CA PHE A 169 7.77 1.73 -30.68
C PHE A 169 9.20 1.16 -30.61
N THR A 170 9.39 -0.11 -30.25
CA THR A 170 10.67 -0.79 -30.49
C THR A 170 10.75 -1.27 -31.95
N LEU A 171 11.30 -0.41 -32.81
CA LEU A 171 11.82 -0.73 -34.16
C LEU A 171 13.20 -1.39 -34.07
#